data_AF-A0A2J4XZ70-F1
#
_entry.id   AF-A0A2J4XZ70-F1
#
_cell.length_a   1.000
_cell.length_b   1.000
_cell.length_c   1.000
_cell.angle_alpha   90.00
_cell.angle_beta   90.00
_cell.angle_gamma   90.00
#
_symmetry.space_group_name_H-M   'P 1'
#
loop_
_entity.id
_entity.type
_entity.pdbx_description
1 polymer ?
#
loop_
_entity_poly.entity_id
_entity_poly.type
_entity_poly.pdbx_seq_one_letter_code
_entity_poly.pdbx_strand_id
1 'polypeptide(L)' 'HFRQLAGMSPLRYQKWLRLNEARRLMLNEHYDVTTAAYAVGYESLSHFSREYTRMFGESPKRDITVLRESAGRL' A
#
# COMPACT_ATOMS: atom_id res chain seq x y z
N HIS A 1 -7.78 20.07 -15.37
CA HIS A 1 -8.96 19.74 -14.54
C HIS A 1 -8.64 18.80 -13.36
N PHE A 2 -8.40 17.48 -13.52
CA PHE A 2 -8.19 16.57 -12.37
C PHE A 2 -7.04 16.99 -11.42
N ARG A 3 -5.86 17.33 -11.96
CA ARG A 3 -4.72 17.77 -11.13
C ARG A 3 -4.99 19.06 -10.35
N GLN A 4 -5.83 19.95 -10.88
CA GLN A 4 -6.20 21.20 -10.19
C GLN A 4 -7.09 20.92 -8.97
N LEU A 5 -7.81 19.80 -8.95
CA LEU A 5 -8.71 19.41 -7.84
C LEU A 5 -8.02 18.46 -6.85
N ALA A 6 -7.32 17.44 -7.36
CA ALA A 6 -6.73 16.38 -6.53
C ALA A 6 -5.25 16.62 -6.17
N GLY A 7 -4.63 17.70 -6.66
CA GLY A 7 -3.21 17.99 -6.45
C GLY A 7 -2.22 17.04 -7.14
N MET A 8 -2.71 16.00 -7.81
CA MET A 8 -1.89 14.99 -8.50
C MET A 8 -2.52 14.52 -9.81
N SER A 9 -1.75 13.84 -10.67
CA SER A 9 -2.33 13.23 -11.88
C SER A 9 -3.22 12.04 -11.53
N PRO A 10 -4.23 11.72 -12.37
CA PRO A 10 -5.12 10.57 -12.15
C PRO A 10 -4.37 9.27 -11.86
N LEU A 11 -3.33 8.97 -12.63
CA LEU A 11 -2.52 7.76 -12.46
C LEU A 11 -1.80 7.71 -11.09
N ARG A 12 -1.32 8.87 -10.60
CA ARG A 12 -0.71 8.94 -9.27
C ARG A 12 -1.76 8.73 -8.17
N TYR A 13 -2.96 9.28 -8.36
CA TYR A 13 -4.06 9.10 -7.42
C TYR A 13 -4.53 7.64 -7.35
N GLN A 14 -4.69 6.99 -8.50
CA GLN A 14 -5.04 5.57 -8.56
C GLN A 14 -3.97 4.70 -7.86
N LYS A 15 -2.70 5.01 -8.07
CA LYS A 15 -1.60 4.32 -7.38
C LYS A 15 -1.65 4.53 -5.87
N TRP A 16 -1.90 5.76 -5.43
CA TRP A 16 -2.09 6.08 -4.02
C TRP A 16 -3.24 5.30 -3.40
N LEU A 17 -4.40 5.23 -4.07
CA LEU A 17 -5.54 4.42 -3.61
C LEU A 17 -5.16 2.94 -3.50
N ARG A 18 -4.56 2.35 -4.54
CA ARG A 18 -4.18 0.93 -4.56
C ARG A 18 -3.20 0.56 -3.45
N LEU A 19 -2.17 1.37 -3.24
CA LEU A 19 -1.15 1.09 -2.23
C LEU A 19 -1.68 1.26 -0.80
N ASN A 20 -2.53 2.25 -0.55
CA ASN A 20 -3.20 2.40 0.76
C ASN A 20 -4.18 1.26 1.02
N GLU A 21 -4.92 0.82 0.01
CA GLU A 21 -5.84 -0.31 0.16
C GLU A 21 -5.08 -1.60 0.46
N ALA A 22 -3.95 -1.85 -0.21
CA ALA A 22 -3.11 -3.00 0.10
C ALA A 22 -2.62 -2.97 1.56
N ARG A 23 -2.21 -1.80 2.07
CA ARG A 23 -1.81 -1.63 3.48
C ARG A 23 -2.96 -1.93 4.43
N ARG A 24 -4.17 -1.46 4.11
CA ARG A 24 -5.40 -1.73 4.88
C ARG A 24 -5.72 -3.23 4.92
N LEU A 25 -5.69 -3.91 3.76
CA LEU A 25 -5.94 -5.35 3.65
C LEU A 25 -4.92 -6.16 4.47
N MET A 26 -3.63 -5.83 4.35
CA MET A 26 -2.60 -6.53 5.11
C MET A 26 -2.73 -6.29 6.62
N LEU A 27 -3.09 -5.07 7.04
CA LEU A 27 -3.19 -4.72 8.45
C LEU A 27 -4.43 -5.34 9.11
N ASN A 28 -5.60 -5.10 8.51
CA ASN A 28 -6.92 -5.35 9.12
C ASN A 28 -7.54 -6.69 8.72
N GLU A 29 -7.22 -7.20 7.54
CA GLU A 29 -7.78 -8.46 7.01
C GLU A 29 -6.75 -9.58 6.98
N HIS A 30 -5.55 -9.34 7.50
CA HIS A 30 -4.45 -10.30 7.62
C HIS A 30 -3.98 -10.91 6.30
N TYR A 31 -4.18 -10.20 5.18
CA TYR A 31 -3.64 -10.62 3.90
C TYR A 31 -2.11 -10.66 3.96
N ASP A 32 -1.50 -11.66 3.33
CA ASP A 32 -0.07 -11.61 3.06
C ASP A 32 0.23 -10.60 1.92
N VAL A 33 1.52 -10.29 1.76
CA VAL A 33 1.97 -9.28 0.79
C VAL A 33 1.55 -9.64 -0.64
N THR A 34 1.63 -10.93 -0.99
CA THR A 34 1.33 -11.44 -2.32
C THR A 34 -0.15 -11.28 -2.64
N THR A 35 -1.02 -11.74 -1.73
CA THR A 35 -2.47 -11.68 -1.89
C THR A 35 -2.95 -10.24 -1.94
N ALA A 36 -2.43 -9.36 -1.06
CA ALA A 36 -2.78 -7.94 -1.08
C ALA A 36 -2.36 -7.26 -2.40
N ALA A 37 -1.16 -7.55 -2.92
CA ALA A 37 -0.67 -6.99 -4.18
C ALA A 37 -1.60 -7.34 -5.35
N TYR A 38 -1.99 -8.62 -5.46
CA TYR A 38 -2.90 -9.06 -6.52
C TYR A 38 -4.32 -8.51 -6.34
N ALA A 39 -4.83 -8.46 -5.10
CA ALA A 39 -6.15 -7.92 -4.80
C ALA A 39 -6.33 -6.45 -5.24
N VAL A 40 -5.26 -5.64 -5.17
CA VAL A 40 -5.29 -4.24 -5.63
C VAL A 40 -4.86 -4.05 -7.09
N GLY A 41 -4.68 -5.14 -7.83
CA GLY A 41 -4.45 -5.14 -9.28
C GLY A 41 -3.00 -4.91 -9.71
N TYR A 42 -2.01 -5.32 -8.91
CA TYR A 42 -0.63 -5.47 -9.37
C TYR A 42 -0.42 -6.86 -9.97
N GLU A 43 0.21 -6.94 -11.13
CA GLU A 43 0.55 -8.22 -11.78
C GLU A 43 1.91 -8.78 -11.33
N SER A 44 2.75 -7.95 -10.69
CA SER A 44 4.09 -8.31 -10.26
C SER A 44 4.35 -7.87 -8.82
N LEU A 45 4.65 -8.86 -7.97
CA LEU A 45 5.00 -8.64 -6.56
C LEU A 45 6.24 -7.76 -6.38
N SER A 46 7.24 -7.92 -7.25
CA SER A 46 8.46 -7.09 -7.21
C SER A 46 8.17 -5.64 -7.60
N HIS A 47 7.27 -5.41 -8.55
CA HIS A 47 6.84 -4.05 -8.89
C HIS A 47 6.07 -3.42 -7.73
N PHE A 48 5.07 -4.13 -7.20
CA PHE A 48 4.30 -3.70 -6.03
C PHE A 48 5.22 -3.31 -4.87
N SER A 49 6.14 -4.19 -4.48
CA SER A 49 7.02 -3.96 -3.32
C SER A 49 7.88 -2.70 -3.49
N ARG A 50 8.42 -2.44 -4.69
CA ARG A 50 9.19 -1.21 -4.97
C ARG A 50 8.33 0.04 -4.88
N GLU A 51 7.09 -0.01 -5.38
CA GLU A 51 6.19 1.14 -5.32
C GLU A 51 5.70 1.40 -3.89
N TYR A 52 5.40 0.34 -3.15
CA TYR A 52 5.02 0.39 -1.76
C TYR A 52 6.11 1.04 -0.91
N THR A 53 7.35 0.55 -1.00
CA THR A 53 8.48 1.12 -0.25
C THR A 53 8.74 2.58 -0.62
N ARG A 54 8.56 2.96 -1.89
CA ARG A 54 8.67 4.36 -2.30
C ARG A 54 7.61 5.26 -1.65
N MET A 55 6.41 4.74 -1.41
CA MET A 55 5.31 5.50 -0.81
C MET A 55 5.36 5.54 0.72
N PHE A 56 5.68 4.41 1.36
CA PHE A 56 5.58 4.24 2.82
C PHE A 56 6.92 4.20 3.54
N GLY A 57 8.04 4.22 2.81
CA GLY A 57 9.39 4.21 3.38
C GLY A 57 9.92 2.84 3.75
N GLU A 58 9.05 1.83 3.90
CA GLU A 58 9.42 0.48 4.35
C GLU A 58 8.90 -0.62 3.42
N SER A 59 9.48 -1.81 3.51
CA SER A 59 8.93 -2.97 2.81
C SER A 59 7.55 -3.35 3.36
N PRO A 60 6.61 -3.87 2.53
CA PRO A 60 5.25 -4.21 2.98
C PRO A 60 5.22 -5.05 4.25
N LYS A 61 6.04 -6.11 4.31
CA LYS A 61 6.09 -7.01 5.47
C LYS A 61 6.58 -6.28 6.73
N ARG A 62 7.69 -5.54 6.64
CA ARG A 62 8.28 -4.79 7.75
C ARG A 62 7.31 -3.74 8.29
N ASP A 63 6.68 -3.00 7.39
CA ASP A 63 5.74 -1.95 7.70
C ASP A 63 4.55 -2.47 8.53
N ILE A 64 3.92 -3.56 8.08
CA ILE A 64 2.79 -4.17 8.80
C ILE A 64 3.20 -4.75 10.16
N THR A 65 4.40 -5.34 10.25
CA THR A 65 4.95 -5.78 11.54
C THR A 65 5.07 -4.59 12.50
N VAL A 66 5.70 -3.49 12.07
CA VAL A 66 5.87 -2.28 12.91
C VAL A 66 4.53 -1.68 13.32
N LEU A 67 3.57 -1.60 12.40
CA LEU A 67 2.24 -1.06 12.67
C LEU A 67 1.48 -1.88 13.72
N ARG A 68 1.53 -3.22 13.63
CA ARG A 68 0.90 -4.11 14.61
C ARG A 68 1.55 -3.99 15.98
N GLU A 69 2.88 -3.93 16.04
CA GLU A 69 3.61 -3.71 17.29
C GLU A 69 3.27 -2.37 17.93
N SER A 70 3.09 -1.31 17.14
CA SER A 70 2.63 -0.02 17.69
C SER A 70 1.20 -0.05 18.19
N ALA A 71 0.30 -0.77 17.53
CA ALA A 71 -1.10 -0.87 17.95
C ALA A 71 -1.27 -1.67 19.24
N GLY A 72 -0.45 -2.69 19.48
CA GLY A 72 -0.45 -3.47 20.73
C GLY A 72 0.25 -2.80 21.91
N ARG A 73 0.84 -1.61 21.72
CA ARG A 73 1.46 -0.79 22.78
C ARG A 73 0.53 0.30 23.34
N LEU A 74 -0.70 0.39 22.82
CA LEU A 74 -1.79 1.24 23.31
C LEU A 74 -2.80 0.39 24.08
#